data_AF-D0LRH1-F1
#
_entry.id   AF-D0LRH1-F1
#
_cell.length_a   1.000
_cell.length_b   1.000
_cell.length_c   1.000
_cell.angle_alpha   90.00
_cell.angle_beta   90.00
_cell.angle_gamma   90.00
#
_symmetry.space_group_name_H-M   'P 1'
#
loop_
_entity.id
_entity.type
_entity.pdbx_description
1 polymer ?
#
loop_
_entity_poly.entity_id
_entity_poly.type
_entity_poly.pdbx_seq_one_letter_code
_entity_poly.pdbx_strand_id
1 'polypeptide(L)'
;MDRGCSNQKSSPCGGSCDSRSDRVSVFEPGETITVRWDETINHPGHYRIAFDDDGSDDFADPADFDDIQDPPVLPVLLDGIADKNGGIYEVQVTLPNVECENCTLQLIQMMTEKGPTYGDNDLYYRCADLALRSGGGSPDAGNGGPPDAGGGGGGDDGGGCHSGSGTPGGAALLGFAGLWLMTRRRRSRA
;
A
#
# COMPACT_ATOMS: atom_id res chain seq x y z
N MET A 1 3.69 6.04 1.38
CA MET A 1 4.17 4.88 0.58
C MET A 1 5.60 4.53 1.01
N ASP A 2 5.92 3.25 1.23
CA ASP A 2 7.31 2.84 1.50
C ASP A 2 7.65 1.49 0.85
N ARG A 3 7.97 1.57 -0.45
CA ARG A 3 8.92 0.64 -1.07
C ARG A 3 10.28 1.36 -1.04
N GLY A 4 11.20 0.91 -0.18
CA GLY A 4 12.53 1.52 0.08
C GLY A 4 13.51 1.46 -1.09
N CYS A 5 13.09 1.96 -2.25
CA CYS A 5 13.79 1.82 -3.52
C CYS A 5 14.30 3.16 -4.03
N SER A 6 15.60 3.20 -4.36
CA SER A 6 16.31 4.43 -4.71
C SER A 6 16.21 4.83 -6.18
N ASN A 7 15.72 3.96 -7.07
CA ASN A 7 15.55 4.29 -8.48
C ASN A 7 14.11 4.74 -8.78
N GLN A 8 13.81 6.02 -8.60
CA GLN A 8 12.47 6.56 -8.83
C GLN A 8 12.25 7.00 -10.29
N LYS A 9 13.23 6.85 -11.19
CA LYS A 9 13.23 7.46 -12.54
C LYS A 9 12.73 6.55 -13.66
N SER A 10 12.21 5.37 -13.31
CA SER A 10 11.80 4.39 -14.30
C SER A 10 10.30 4.14 -14.17
N SER A 11 9.57 4.44 -15.24
CA SER A 11 8.14 4.18 -15.35
C SER A 11 7.83 2.67 -15.21
N PRO A 12 6.65 2.29 -14.69
CA PRO A 12 5.64 3.15 -14.05
C PRO A 12 5.83 3.28 -12.53
N CYS A 13 6.70 2.50 -11.91
CA CYS A 13 6.73 2.37 -10.44
C CYS A 13 8.12 2.52 -9.78
N GLY A 14 9.13 2.97 -10.53
CA GLY A 14 10.48 3.13 -10.01
C GLY A 14 11.39 1.91 -10.24
N GLY A 15 11.39 1.37 -11.46
CA GLY A 15 12.45 0.45 -11.94
C GLY A 15 12.46 -0.92 -11.27
N SER A 16 13.60 -1.36 -10.72
CA SER A 16 13.78 -2.71 -10.14
C SER A 16 12.87 -3.04 -8.94
N CYS A 17 11.98 -2.12 -8.58
CA CYS A 17 10.99 -2.24 -7.51
C CYS A 17 9.54 -2.19 -7.99
N ASP A 18 9.34 -2.40 -9.28
CA ASP A 18 8.02 -2.57 -9.89
C ASP A 18 7.38 -3.92 -9.52
N SER A 19 8.15 -4.87 -8.96
CA SER A 19 7.56 -6.07 -8.39
C SER A 19 6.60 -5.72 -7.25
N ARG A 20 5.36 -6.19 -7.34
CA ARG A 20 4.40 -6.21 -6.23
C ARG A 20 5.07 -6.65 -4.94
N SER A 21 4.80 -5.92 -3.87
CA SER A 21 5.26 -6.23 -2.53
C SER A 21 4.25 -7.12 -1.80
N ASP A 22 4.68 -7.71 -0.68
CA ASP A 22 3.80 -8.36 0.29
C ASP A 22 3.00 -7.36 1.15
N ARG A 23 3.29 -6.06 1.04
CA ARG A 23 2.63 -4.97 1.75
C ARG A 23 1.46 -4.42 0.94
N VAL A 24 0.33 -5.11 1.00
CA VAL A 24 -0.93 -4.69 0.35
C VAL A 24 -1.81 -3.94 1.35
N SER A 25 -2.28 -2.75 0.98
CA SER A 25 -3.29 -2.01 1.75
C SER A 25 -4.68 -2.38 1.26
N VAL A 26 -5.62 -2.60 2.19
CA VAL A 26 -6.99 -3.04 1.85
C VAL A 26 -7.96 -1.90 2.16
N PHE A 27 -8.80 -1.57 1.19
CA PHE A 27 -9.84 -0.55 1.29
C PHE A 27 -11.16 -1.04 0.71
N GLU A 28 -12.23 -0.29 0.91
CA GLU A 28 -13.52 -0.53 0.27
C GLU A 28 -13.56 0.10 -1.15
N PRO A 29 -14.28 -0.51 -2.10
CA PRO A 29 -14.63 0.15 -3.35
C PRO A 29 -15.29 1.51 -3.11
N GLY A 30 -14.83 2.56 -3.80
CA GLY A 30 -15.38 3.92 -3.62
C GLY A 30 -14.91 4.65 -2.37
N GLU A 31 -14.03 4.06 -1.55
CA GLU A 31 -13.52 4.70 -0.33
C GLU A 31 -12.71 5.96 -0.67
N THR A 32 -12.87 7.00 0.16
CA THR A 32 -11.97 8.16 0.13
C THR A 32 -10.84 7.93 1.12
N ILE A 33 -9.62 7.83 0.61
CA ILE A 33 -8.42 7.53 1.41
C ILE A 33 -7.51 8.74 1.52
N THR A 34 -6.67 8.75 2.56
CA THR A 34 -5.54 9.68 2.66
C THR A 34 -4.30 9.06 2.01
N VAL A 35 -3.79 9.72 0.98
CA VAL A 35 -2.53 9.37 0.33
C VAL A 35 -1.41 10.20 0.93
N ARG A 36 -0.40 9.53 1.51
CA ARG A 36 0.73 10.17 2.18
C ARG A 36 2.09 9.75 1.62
N TRP A 37 2.92 10.74 1.28
CA TRP A 37 4.31 10.55 0.85
C TRP A 37 5.25 11.58 1.50
N ASP A 38 6.55 11.29 1.45
CA ASP A 38 7.61 12.13 1.96
C ASP A 38 8.57 12.47 0.80
N GLU A 39 8.65 13.75 0.46
CA GLU A 39 9.65 14.27 -0.47
C GLU A 39 10.91 14.65 0.32
N THR A 40 11.86 13.73 0.35
CA THR A 40 13.11 13.90 1.10
C THR A 40 14.11 14.86 0.44
N ILE A 41 13.98 15.07 -0.88
CA ILE A 41 14.78 16.01 -1.67
C ILE A 41 13.81 16.81 -2.53
N ASN A 42 13.73 18.11 -2.29
CA ASN A 42 12.84 19.00 -3.02
C ASN A 42 13.24 19.10 -4.49
N HIS A 43 12.28 18.85 -5.39
CA HIS A 43 12.36 19.17 -6.80
C HIS A 43 11.13 19.99 -7.22
N PRO A 44 11.29 21.26 -7.66
CA PRO A 44 10.18 22.10 -8.07
C PRO A 44 9.31 21.44 -9.13
N GLY A 45 8.00 21.45 -8.93
CA GLY A 45 7.08 20.76 -9.82
C GLY A 45 5.67 20.63 -9.27
N HIS A 46 5.05 19.49 -9.58
CA HIS A 46 3.75 19.09 -9.06
C HIS A 46 3.62 17.56 -9.08
N TYR A 47 2.53 17.06 -8.49
CA TYR A 47 2.26 15.62 -8.43
C TYR A 47 0.94 15.22 -9.07
N ARG A 48 0.91 13.97 -9.53
CA ARG A 48 -0.26 13.25 -10.05
C ARG A 48 -0.43 11.93 -9.30
N ILE A 49 -1.67 11.58 -8.99
CA ILE A 49 -2.06 10.28 -8.44
C ILE A 49 -2.95 9.58 -9.46
N ALA A 50 -2.59 8.35 -9.83
CA ALA A 50 -3.33 7.51 -10.77
C ALA A 50 -3.59 6.11 -10.17
N PHE A 51 -4.59 5.42 -10.71
CA PHE A 51 -5.02 4.09 -10.28
C PHE A 51 -5.20 3.14 -11.46
N ASP A 52 -4.80 1.89 -11.25
CA ASP A 52 -4.93 0.77 -12.16
C ASP A 52 -5.56 -0.39 -11.35
N ASP A 53 -6.61 -1.03 -11.87
CA ASP A 53 -7.39 -2.03 -11.15
C ASP A 53 -6.81 -3.45 -11.21
N ASP A 54 -5.89 -3.74 -12.12
CA ASP A 54 -5.35 -5.09 -12.33
C ASP A 54 -3.83 -5.19 -12.49
N GLY A 55 -3.10 -4.08 -12.44
CA GLY A 55 -1.67 -4.09 -12.63
C GLY A 55 -1.02 -2.74 -12.48
N SER A 56 -0.24 -2.37 -13.48
CA SER A 56 0.44 -1.07 -13.59
C SER A 56 0.63 -0.65 -15.06
N ASP A 57 -0.10 -1.27 -15.97
CA ASP A 57 0.01 -1.14 -17.42
C ASP A 57 -0.93 -0.08 -18.00
N ASP A 58 -1.91 0.41 -17.23
CA ASP A 58 -2.77 1.53 -17.65
C ASP A 58 -2.12 2.91 -17.43
N PHE A 59 -0.99 2.97 -16.72
CA PHE A 59 -0.31 4.24 -16.46
C PHE A 59 0.38 4.79 -17.70
N ALA A 60 0.07 6.05 -18.03
CA ALA A 60 0.74 6.82 -19.08
C ALA A 60 1.52 7.98 -18.48
N ASP A 61 2.75 8.17 -18.97
CA ASP A 61 3.55 9.34 -18.62
C ASP A 61 2.83 10.62 -19.12
N PRO A 62 2.85 11.73 -18.35
CA PRO A 62 2.34 13.01 -18.81
C PRO A 62 3.04 13.44 -20.11
N ALA A 63 2.34 14.16 -20.98
CA ALA A 63 2.90 14.60 -22.26
C ALA A 63 3.95 15.72 -22.12
N ASP A 64 3.83 16.53 -21.07
CA ASP A 64 4.74 17.64 -20.74
C ASP A 64 4.66 17.96 -19.23
N PHE A 65 5.50 18.86 -18.73
CA PHE A 65 5.50 19.29 -17.32
C PHE A 65 4.29 20.14 -16.94
N ASP A 66 3.47 20.57 -17.89
CA ASP A 66 2.22 21.30 -17.68
C ASP A 66 0.98 20.52 -18.16
N ASP A 67 1.15 19.24 -18.51
CA ASP A 67 0.05 18.32 -18.77
C ASP A 67 -0.68 18.00 -17.46
N ILE A 68 -1.68 18.81 -17.13
CA ILE A 68 -2.53 18.69 -15.95
C ILE A 68 -3.97 18.37 -16.40
N GLN A 69 -4.55 17.31 -15.83
CA GLN A 69 -5.94 16.94 -16.03
C GLN A 69 -6.85 17.55 -14.96
N ASP A 70 -7.64 18.55 -15.34
CA ASP A 70 -8.69 19.16 -14.51
C ASP A 70 -9.98 19.38 -15.34
N PRO A 71 -11.05 18.60 -15.14
CA PRO A 71 -11.17 17.53 -14.14
C PRO A 71 -10.35 16.28 -14.51
N PRO A 72 -9.89 15.50 -13.50
CA PRO A 72 -9.18 14.25 -13.76
C PRO A 72 -10.10 13.20 -14.39
N VAL A 73 -9.55 12.39 -15.29
CA VAL A 73 -10.22 11.23 -15.88
C VAL A 73 -9.38 9.97 -15.65
N LEU A 74 -10.03 8.82 -15.42
CA LEU A 74 -9.30 7.57 -15.19
C LEU A 74 -8.30 7.30 -16.32
N PRO A 75 -7.07 6.85 -15.98
CA PRO A 75 -6.65 6.34 -14.66
C PRO A 75 -6.26 7.42 -13.64
N VAL A 76 -6.25 8.71 -13.99
CA VAL A 76 -5.89 9.79 -13.07
C VAL A 76 -7.01 10.03 -12.06
N LEU A 77 -6.67 10.00 -10.77
CA LEU A 77 -7.60 10.29 -9.65
C LEU A 77 -7.49 11.73 -9.17
N LEU A 78 -6.27 12.29 -9.17
CA LEU A 78 -5.99 13.65 -8.76
C LEU A 78 -4.72 14.14 -9.44
N ASP A 79 -4.74 15.37 -9.95
CA ASP A 79 -3.63 15.95 -10.69
C ASP A 79 -3.33 17.38 -10.23
N GLY A 80 -2.19 17.92 -10.67
CA GLY A 80 -1.82 19.30 -10.37
C GLY A 80 -1.59 19.57 -8.87
N ILE A 81 -1.25 18.54 -8.08
CA ILE A 81 -1.01 18.69 -6.64
C ILE A 81 0.23 19.59 -6.45
N ALA A 82 0.02 20.76 -5.87
CA ALA A 82 1.07 21.76 -5.71
C ALA A 82 2.22 21.26 -4.81
N ASP A 83 3.44 21.50 -5.28
CA ASP A 83 4.67 21.35 -4.51
C ASP A 83 4.69 22.26 -3.28
N LYS A 84 5.22 21.75 -2.16
CA LYS A 84 5.34 22.43 -0.86
C LYS A 84 6.81 22.68 -0.47
N ASN A 85 7.76 22.42 -1.37
CA ASN A 85 9.19 22.51 -1.17
C ASN A 85 9.76 21.42 -0.23
N GLY A 86 9.32 20.18 -0.39
CA GLY A 86 9.77 19.04 0.41
C GLY A 86 8.90 18.71 1.63
N GLY A 87 9.22 17.56 2.25
CA GLY A 87 8.58 17.07 3.47
C GLY A 87 7.34 16.21 3.23
N ILE A 88 6.47 16.16 4.24
CA ILE A 88 5.27 15.30 4.23
C ILE A 88 4.13 15.96 3.45
N TYR A 89 3.60 15.21 2.50
CA TYR A 89 2.38 15.53 1.76
C TYR A 89 1.27 14.58 2.16
N GLU A 90 0.05 15.13 2.28
CA GLU A 90 -1.18 14.40 2.50
C GLU A 90 -2.26 15.02 1.61
N VAL A 91 -2.96 14.18 0.85
CA VAL A 91 -4.12 14.54 0.03
C VAL A 91 -5.19 13.46 0.14
N GLN A 92 -6.45 13.81 -0.06
CA GLN A 92 -7.54 12.85 -0.15
C GLN A 92 -7.85 12.53 -1.61
N VAL A 93 -8.03 11.24 -1.92
CA VAL A 93 -8.52 10.77 -3.23
C VAL A 93 -9.63 9.75 -3.01
N THR A 94 -10.63 9.74 -3.89
CA THR A 94 -11.68 8.72 -3.91
C THR A 94 -11.25 7.60 -4.85
N LEU A 95 -11.15 6.37 -4.35
CA LEU A 95 -10.82 5.19 -5.13
C LEU A 95 -12.00 4.82 -6.05
N PRO A 96 -11.75 4.19 -7.21
CA PRO A 96 -12.84 3.71 -8.05
C PRO A 96 -13.74 2.70 -7.32
N ASN A 97 -15.03 2.70 -7.67
CA ASN A 97 -16.00 1.77 -7.11
C ASN A 97 -15.96 0.42 -7.83
N VAL A 98 -14.80 -0.25 -7.73
CA VAL A 98 -14.53 -1.58 -8.29
C VAL A 98 -13.85 -2.45 -7.23
N GLU A 99 -14.02 -3.77 -7.33
CA GLU A 99 -13.24 -4.72 -6.52
C GLU A 99 -11.99 -5.15 -7.29
N CYS A 100 -10.86 -5.25 -6.60
CA CYS A 100 -9.58 -5.67 -7.16
C CYS A 100 -8.70 -6.34 -6.11
N GLU A 101 -8.00 -7.40 -6.50
CA GLU A 101 -6.98 -8.06 -5.66
C GLU A 101 -5.56 -7.59 -6.00
N ASN A 102 -5.45 -6.92 -7.13
CA ASN A 102 -4.21 -6.67 -7.84
C ASN A 102 -4.21 -5.24 -8.39
N CYS A 103 -4.68 -4.27 -7.61
CA CYS A 103 -4.68 -2.88 -8.03
C CYS A 103 -3.45 -2.11 -7.53
N THR A 104 -3.10 -1.06 -8.25
CA THR A 104 -1.94 -0.22 -7.95
C THR A 104 -2.35 1.25 -7.91
N LEU A 105 -1.80 1.96 -6.92
CA LEU A 105 -1.86 3.41 -6.86
C LEU A 105 -0.49 3.98 -7.22
N GLN A 106 -0.42 4.78 -8.27
CA GLN A 106 0.79 5.47 -8.71
C GLN A 106 0.81 6.90 -8.20
N LEU A 107 1.99 7.36 -7.78
CA LEU A 107 2.35 8.74 -7.55
C LEU A 107 3.45 9.11 -8.55
N ILE A 108 3.21 10.15 -9.36
CA ILE A 108 4.21 10.78 -10.21
C ILE A 108 4.55 12.16 -9.66
N GLN A 109 5.82 12.51 -9.63
CA GLN A 109 6.28 13.90 -9.54
C GLN A 109 6.76 14.36 -10.92
N MET A 110 6.14 15.40 -11.47
CA MET A 110 6.61 16.09 -12.66
C MET A 110 7.53 17.25 -12.25
N MET A 111 8.82 17.13 -12.54
CA MET A 111 9.84 18.12 -12.19
C MET A 111 10.00 19.17 -13.30
N THR A 112 10.03 20.45 -12.92
CA THR A 112 10.10 21.60 -13.85
C THR A 112 11.49 22.24 -13.92
N GLU A 113 12.41 21.84 -13.04
CA GLU A 113 13.72 22.45 -12.86
C GLU A 113 14.70 22.28 -14.04
N LYS A 114 14.49 21.28 -14.91
CA LYS A 114 15.42 20.96 -16.01
C LYS A 114 15.04 21.54 -17.38
N GLY A 115 14.14 22.53 -17.42
CA GLY A 115 13.65 23.14 -18.66
C GLY A 115 14.76 23.59 -19.63
N PRO A 116 14.46 23.72 -20.95
CA PRO A 116 13.11 23.89 -21.52
C PRO A 116 12.51 22.64 -22.19
N THR A 117 13.15 21.48 -22.11
CA THR A 117 12.66 20.25 -22.76
C THR A 117 12.27 19.23 -21.70
N TYR A 118 11.01 18.80 -21.73
CA TYR A 118 10.55 17.63 -21.00
C TYR A 118 11.19 16.36 -21.56
N GLY A 119 11.69 15.48 -20.67
CA GLY A 119 12.21 14.18 -21.07
C GLY A 119 12.19 13.15 -19.96
N ASP A 120 12.66 11.94 -20.28
CA ASP A 120 12.60 10.72 -19.45
C ASP A 120 13.22 10.84 -18.04
N ASN A 121 13.92 11.94 -17.75
CA ASN A 121 14.64 12.17 -16.50
C ASN A 121 13.96 13.19 -15.58
N ASP A 122 12.76 13.66 -15.96
CA ASP A 122 12.00 14.71 -15.28
C ASP A 122 10.79 14.19 -14.50
N LEU A 123 10.66 12.86 -14.44
CA LEU A 123 9.60 12.17 -13.71
C LEU A 123 10.18 11.31 -12.59
N TYR A 124 9.55 11.39 -11.41
CA TYR A 124 9.71 10.39 -10.36
C TYR A 124 8.43 9.59 -10.17
N TYR A 125 8.57 8.28 -10.10
CA TYR A 125 7.49 7.32 -10.00
C TYR A 125 7.56 6.56 -8.69
N ARG A 126 6.41 6.38 -8.05
CA ARG A 126 6.22 5.47 -6.90
C ARG A 126 4.87 4.78 -7.01
N CYS A 127 4.82 3.54 -6.56
CA CYS A 127 3.58 2.78 -6.51
C CYS A 127 3.31 2.20 -5.12
N ALA A 128 2.03 1.97 -4.82
CA ALA A 128 1.55 1.21 -3.67
C ALA A 128 0.63 0.08 -4.15
N ASP A 129 0.74 -1.10 -3.53
CA ASP A 129 -0.14 -2.24 -3.81
C ASP A 129 -1.42 -2.12 -2.98
N LEU A 130 -2.56 -2.23 -3.65
CA LEU A 130 -3.88 -2.14 -3.06
C LEU A 130 -4.69 -3.41 -3.32
N ALA A 131 -5.69 -3.66 -2.47
CA ALA A 131 -6.83 -4.50 -2.78
C ALA A 131 -8.11 -3.77 -2.36
N LEU A 132 -9.11 -3.74 -3.23
CA LEU A 132 -10.44 -3.21 -2.94
C LEU A 132 -11.41 -4.37 -2.76
N ARG A 133 -11.96 -4.53 -1.56
CA ARG A 133 -12.82 -5.66 -1.18
C ARG A 133 -14.02 -5.15 -0.41
N SER A 134 -15.22 -5.59 -0.79
CA SER A 134 -16.43 -5.30 -0.02
C SER A 134 -16.33 -5.88 1.40
N GLY A 135 -16.61 -5.06 2.41
CA GLY A 135 -16.49 -5.44 3.83
C GLY A 135 -15.05 -5.46 4.36
N GLY A 136 -14.07 -5.08 3.52
CA GLY A 136 -12.70 -4.78 3.92
C GLY A 136 -12.60 -3.42 4.59
N GLY A 137 -13.06 -3.32 5.84
CA GLY A 137 -12.90 -2.09 6.62
C GLY A 137 -11.43 -1.67 6.73
N SER A 138 -11.16 -0.39 6.44
CA SER A 138 -9.88 0.26 6.70
C SER A 138 -9.45 0.06 8.16
N PRO A 139 -8.24 -0.46 8.44
CA PRO A 139 -7.72 -0.48 9.79
C PRO A 139 -7.18 0.91 10.13
N ASP A 140 -8.04 1.89 10.42
CA ASP A 140 -7.55 3.09 11.10
C ASP A 140 -8.56 3.81 12.02
N ALA A 141 -8.02 4.20 13.18
CA ALA A 141 -8.49 5.19 14.15
C ALA A 141 -9.73 4.87 15.02
N GLY A 142 -9.54 4.09 16.09
CA GLY A 142 -10.56 3.84 17.12
C GLY A 142 -10.04 3.68 18.56
N ASN A 143 -9.63 4.79 19.16
CA ASN A 143 -9.81 5.16 20.58
C ASN A 143 -9.52 4.11 21.68
N GLY A 144 -8.35 4.23 22.32
CA GLY A 144 -8.15 3.73 23.68
C GLY A 144 -9.01 4.52 24.67
N GLY A 145 -10.26 4.10 24.86
CA GLY A 145 -11.07 4.48 26.02
C GLY A 145 -11.02 3.35 27.05
N PRO A 146 -10.70 3.62 28.34
CA PRO A 146 -10.79 2.59 29.36
C PRO A 146 -12.25 2.12 29.51
N PRO A 147 -12.50 0.85 29.90
CA PRO A 147 -13.84 0.46 30.29
C PRO A 147 -14.22 1.24 31.55
N ASP A 148 -15.25 2.08 31.44
CA ASP A 148 -15.84 2.75 32.59
C ASP A 148 -16.35 1.71 33.60
N ALA A 149 -15.69 1.69 34.75
CA ALA A 149 -16.16 1.01 35.94
C ALA A 149 -17.29 1.84 36.57
N GLY A 150 -18.52 1.32 36.50
CA GLY A 150 -19.67 1.86 37.21
C GLY A 150 -20.50 0.72 37.80
N GLY A 151 -20.28 0.43 39.09
CA GLY A 151 -20.95 -0.64 39.82
C GLY A 151 -22.29 -0.28 40.46
N GLY A 152 -22.99 -1.34 40.89
CA GLY A 152 -24.14 -1.34 41.80
C GLY A 152 -25.33 -2.11 41.19
N GLY A 153 -25.90 -3.17 41.76
CA GLY A 153 -25.70 -3.86 43.02
C GLY A 153 -26.92 -4.78 43.27
N GLY A 154 -26.73 -5.88 44.01
CA GLY A 154 -27.77 -6.79 44.51
C GLY A 154 -28.17 -7.88 43.53
N GLY A 155 -28.28 -9.15 43.88
CA GLY A 155 -28.15 -9.90 45.13
C GLY A 155 -28.40 -11.38 44.81
N ASP A 156 -28.22 -12.23 45.82
CA ASP A 156 -28.87 -13.54 46.00
C ASP A 156 -28.13 -14.81 45.50
N ASP A 157 -27.47 -15.44 46.48
CA ASP A 157 -27.59 -16.84 46.93
C ASP A 157 -27.55 -18.05 45.96
N GLY A 158 -26.69 -19.02 46.35
CA GLY A 158 -26.74 -20.44 45.96
C GLY A 158 -25.55 -20.84 45.08
N GLY A 159 -24.51 -21.52 45.55
CA GLY A 159 -24.55 -22.84 46.17
C GLY A 159 -24.27 -23.90 45.10
N GLY A 160 -23.07 -24.51 45.10
CA GLY A 160 -22.79 -25.64 44.20
C GLY A 160 -21.33 -25.87 43.85
N CYS A 161 -20.62 -26.54 44.74
CA CYS A 161 -19.38 -27.27 44.48
C CYS A 161 -19.55 -28.26 43.32
N HIS A 162 -18.55 -28.37 42.43
CA HIS A 162 -18.15 -29.64 41.80
C HIS A 162 -16.65 -29.61 41.50
N SER A 163 -15.94 -30.43 42.26
CA SER A 163 -14.57 -30.89 41.98
C SER A 163 -14.59 -31.83 40.77
N GLY A 164 -13.65 -31.67 39.86
CA GLY A 164 -13.48 -32.55 38.70
C GLY A 164 -12.02 -32.61 38.27
N SER A 165 -11.27 -33.44 38.98
CA SER A 165 -9.90 -33.86 38.70
C SER A 165 -9.78 -34.60 37.35
N GLY A 166 -8.73 -34.29 36.58
CA GLY A 166 -8.34 -35.07 35.39
C GLY A 166 -6.91 -34.74 34.95
N THR A 167 -5.93 -35.39 35.60
CA THR A 167 -4.49 -35.38 35.27
C THR A 167 -4.17 -36.37 34.12
N PRO A 168 -2.91 -36.50 33.63
CA PRO A 168 -2.56 -36.36 32.21
C PRO A 168 -2.14 -37.68 31.53
N GLY A 169 -2.00 -37.65 30.21
CA GLY A 169 -1.25 -38.63 29.43
C GLY A 169 -1.12 -38.14 27.99
N GLY A 170 -0.01 -38.28 27.27
CA GLY A 170 1.26 -38.94 27.49
C GLY A 170 1.92 -39.13 26.11
N ALA A 171 3.26 -39.03 26.06
CA ALA A 171 4.20 -39.52 25.03
C ALA A 171 3.97 -39.10 23.54
N ALA A 172 4.83 -38.27 22.95
CA ALA A 172 6.18 -38.57 22.41
C ALA A 172 6.19 -39.59 21.25
N LEU A 173 6.79 -39.20 20.11
CA LEU A 173 7.67 -39.95 19.17
C LEU A 173 7.98 -39.01 17.97
N LEU A 174 9.23 -38.51 17.81
CA LEU A 174 10.24 -38.96 16.81
C LEU A 174 9.65 -39.15 15.39
N GLY A 175 9.96 -38.39 14.34
CA GLY A 175 11.21 -37.78 13.91
C GLY A 175 11.60 -38.42 12.56
N PHE A 176 11.73 -37.66 11.46
CA PHE A 176 12.55 -38.06 10.31
C PHE A 176 13.06 -36.84 9.55
N ALA A 177 14.39 -36.77 9.47
CA ALA A 177 15.15 -35.87 8.63
C ALA A 177 15.06 -36.32 7.16
N GLY A 178 14.91 -35.35 6.25
CA GLY A 178 14.98 -35.55 4.81
C GLY A 178 15.90 -34.50 4.18
N LEU A 179 17.20 -34.76 4.25
CA LEU A 179 18.25 -34.01 3.55
C LEU A 179 18.24 -34.41 2.07
N TRP A 180 17.88 -33.50 1.16
CA TRP A 180 18.16 -33.64 -0.26
C TRP A 180 19.15 -32.57 -0.69
N LEU A 181 20.33 -33.04 -1.09
CA LEU A 181 21.47 -32.26 -1.53
C LEU A 181 21.77 -32.62 -2.99
N MET A 182 22.07 -31.59 -3.77
CA MET A 182 22.73 -31.58 -5.09
C MET A 182 21.87 -32.04 -6.29
N THR A 183 21.91 -31.39 -7.46
CA THR A 183 23.09 -30.94 -8.19
C THR A 183 22.74 -29.87 -9.23
N ARG A 184 23.66 -28.91 -9.39
CA ARG A 184 23.77 -28.00 -10.54
C ARG A 184 23.78 -28.78 -11.86
N ARG A 185 23.09 -28.26 -12.88
CA ARG A 185 23.60 -28.30 -14.26
C ARG A 185 23.35 -26.98 -14.98
N ARG A 186 24.43 -26.22 -15.14
CA ARG A 186 24.59 -25.21 -16.18
C ARG A 186 24.53 -25.90 -17.55
N ARG A 187 23.82 -25.31 -18.51
CA ARG A 187 24.14 -25.46 -19.93
C ARG A 187 24.20 -24.08 -20.57
N SER A 188 25.36 -23.82 -21.17
CA SER A 188 25.69 -22.65 -21.96
C SER A 188 25.41 -22.95 -23.45
N ARG A 189 25.21 -21.86 -24.22
CA ARG A 189 25.40 -21.67 -25.67
C ARG A 189 24.34 -22.25 -26.62
N ALA A 190 23.65 -21.33 -27.30
CA ALA A 190 23.96 -21.01 -28.69
C ALA A 190 24.09 -19.48 -28.80
#